data_AF-A0A081NKI2-F1
#
_entry.id   AF-A0A081NKI2-F1
#
_cell.length_a   1.000
_cell.length_b   1.000
_cell.length_c   1.000
_cell.angle_alpha   90.00
_cell.angle_beta   90.00
_cell.angle_gamma   90.00
#
_symmetry.space_group_name_H-M   'P 1'
#
loop_
_entity.id
_entity.type
_entity.pdbx_description
1 polymer ?
#
loop_
_entity_poly.entity_id
_entity_poly.type
_entity_poly.pdbx_seq_one_letter_code
_entity_poly.pdbx_strand_id
1 'polypeptide(L)'
;MISTRVDDLTAQFKALDCWGKEKVGAGVEDGPLKVTAGNEQNYIAWGRTVVRVEEQEKLYDELEYLINQMNRGAQRRGLATRRIEIHCLNPAELTRDVAEQVLTEIRDTPRYTYERIYHGMNQAYMDHSHTGNSDKIGEEIWAALEEALEALPEHHVKAVIPQVISSFFEDHRDNKVSAMIMRRIRSRYPDVLFGGESVRSEANRQVPSPVKSTSSSSSDTGATAGQDDFGPFVSSTSSDSQREELFGRRAETAKTNSARAYSDISAIGYGLNPPTVIRVKNAVDRSKKEELEMTQHWLAFSRTGKHKIAGQQHTLEGVRRFSHNQCESAHDYIQLLFPNSQPSQYNRTAPLLTDQMVIEIQNDKKLQVELQKSLDQILDFWGMHRRGDQVFVDDSKSSRHKWNKPFYDHNESRVSRVLYHLMETGFVDCALNMERAMNRQRGRRKNTHWETAVRTRPPARRLSFNDI
;
A
#
# COMPACT_ATOMS: atom_id res chain seq x y z
N MET A 1 5.44 11.87 0.80
CA MET A 1 6.14 11.76 2.09
C MET A 1 5.51 12.76 3.05
N ILE A 2 5.38 12.43 4.34
CA ILE A 2 4.66 13.27 5.32
C ILE A 2 5.39 14.60 5.55
N SER A 3 6.72 14.57 5.65
CA SER A 3 7.55 15.78 5.84
C SER A 3 7.40 16.78 4.70
N THR A 4 7.48 16.34 3.44
CA THR A 4 7.23 17.18 2.27
C THR A 4 5.85 17.83 2.33
N ARG A 5 4.83 17.05 2.74
CA ARG A 5 3.47 17.56 2.82
C ARG A 5 3.29 18.65 3.89
N VAL A 6 3.98 18.51 5.02
CA VAL A 6 4.05 19.52 6.10
C VAL A 6 4.72 20.82 5.59
N ASP A 7 5.79 20.69 4.80
CA ASP A 7 6.47 21.83 4.18
C ASP A 7 5.59 22.54 3.15
N ASP A 8 4.92 21.79 2.28
CA ASP A 8 3.99 22.34 1.29
C ASP A 8 2.87 23.13 1.97
N LEU A 9 2.24 22.56 3.01
CA LEU A 9 1.20 23.25 3.76
C LEU A 9 1.71 24.54 4.39
N THR A 10 2.92 24.51 4.96
CA THR A 10 3.52 25.72 5.55
C THR A 10 3.83 26.78 4.51
N ALA A 11 4.36 26.39 3.35
CA ALA A 11 4.61 27.33 2.26
C ALA A 11 3.30 27.97 1.78
N GLN A 12 2.23 27.17 1.69
CA GLN A 12 0.90 27.68 1.37
C GLN A 12 0.41 28.66 2.43
N PHE A 13 0.48 28.33 3.73
CA PHE A 13 0.11 29.27 4.80
C PHE A 13 0.92 30.57 4.75
N LYS A 14 2.23 30.49 4.54
CA LYS A 14 3.11 31.67 4.40
C LYS A 14 2.73 32.54 3.20
N ALA A 15 2.27 31.95 2.11
CA ALA A 15 1.83 32.65 0.92
C ALA A 15 0.45 33.32 1.07
N LEU A 16 -0.31 33.00 2.12
CA LEU A 16 -1.54 33.71 2.42
C LEU A 16 -1.19 35.07 3.02
N ASP A 17 -1.75 36.12 2.43
CA ASP A 17 -1.63 37.52 2.90
C ASP A 17 -2.59 37.84 4.06
N CYS A 18 -2.85 36.83 4.91
CA CYS A 18 -3.82 36.83 5.99
C CYS A 18 -3.12 36.95 7.36
N TRP A 19 -3.76 37.52 8.36
CA TRP A 19 -3.13 37.90 9.63
C TRP A 19 -3.70 37.14 10.84
N GLY A 20 -2.83 36.47 11.60
CA GLY A 20 -3.13 35.97 12.95
C GLY A 20 -4.31 34.98 13.05
N LYS A 21 -5.39 35.42 13.72
CA LYS A 21 -6.55 34.60 14.09
C LYS A 21 -7.57 34.38 12.97
N GLU A 22 -7.24 34.73 11.73
CA GLU A 22 -8.14 34.52 10.60
C GLU A 22 -8.41 33.03 10.35
N LYS A 23 -9.63 32.76 9.88
CA LYS A 23 -10.10 31.40 9.59
C LYS A 23 -9.42 30.89 8.32
N VAL A 24 -9.05 29.61 8.32
CA VAL A 24 -8.38 28.97 7.18
C VAL A 24 -9.18 27.78 6.69
N GLY A 25 -9.23 27.57 5.38
CA GLY A 25 -9.91 26.45 4.73
C GLY A 25 -9.10 25.88 3.59
N ALA A 26 -9.52 24.73 3.08
CA ALA A 26 -8.87 24.05 1.96
C ALA A 26 -9.86 23.61 0.88
N GLY A 27 -9.62 24.09 -0.35
CA GLY A 27 -10.31 23.63 -1.55
C GLY A 27 -9.50 22.58 -2.31
N VAL A 28 -10.21 21.68 -3.00
CA VAL A 28 -9.64 20.72 -3.95
C VAL A 28 -10.27 20.99 -5.32
N GLU A 29 -9.93 22.11 -5.93
CA GLU A 29 -10.31 22.39 -7.32
C GLU A 29 -9.30 21.67 -8.23
N ASP A 30 -9.60 20.40 -8.55
CA ASP A 30 -8.90 19.56 -9.55
C ASP A 30 -7.37 19.42 -9.40
N GLY A 31 -6.83 19.55 -8.19
CA GLY A 31 -5.37 19.59 -7.99
C GLY A 31 -4.90 19.44 -6.55
N PRO A 32 -3.64 19.85 -6.23
CA PRO A 32 -3.15 19.83 -4.86
C PRO A 32 -4.03 20.72 -3.99
N LEU A 33 -4.23 20.30 -2.74
CA LEU A 33 -4.96 21.07 -1.73
C LEU A 33 -4.48 22.52 -1.75
N LYS A 34 -5.42 23.46 -1.93
CA LYS A 34 -5.17 24.90 -1.97
C LYS A 34 -5.75 25.54 -0.73
N VAL A 35 -4.89 26.07 0.13
CA VAL A 35 -5.32 26.79 1.34
C VAL A 35 -5.86 28.18 0.97
N THR A 36 -6.93 28.60 1.63
CA THR A 36 -7.51 29.94 1.56
C THR A 36 -7.71 30.50 2.97
N ALA A 37 -7.73 31.83 3.11
CA ALA A 37 -7.92 32.49 4.40
C ALA A 37 -8.65 33.83 4.29
N GLY A 38 -9.21 34.30 5.40
CA GLY A 38 -9.83 35.62 5.53
C GLY A 38 -10.51 35.85 6.87
N ASN A 39 -10.87 37.10 7.14
CA ASN A 39 -11.60 37.49 8.35
C ASN A 39 -13.02 36.89 8.42
N GLU A 40 -13.58 36.80 9.63
CA GLU A 40 -14.90 36.19 9.87
C GLU A 40 -16.03 36.85 9.05
N GLN A 41 -15.92 38.16 8.76
CA GLN A 41 -16.89 38.90 7.95
C GLN A 41 -16.79 38.56 6.45
N ASN A 42 -15.59 38.35 5.94
CA ASN A 42 -15.31 37.84 4.59
C ASN A 42 -15.81 36.40 4.45
N TYR A 43 -15.83 35.63 5.55
CA TYR A 43 -16.47 34.31 5.59
C TYR A 43 -18.01 34.39 5.56
N ILE A 44 -18.62 35.36 6.25
CA ILE A 44 -20.09 35.55 6.26
C ILE A 44 -20.61 36.11 4.91
N ALA A 45 -19.85 36.97 4.23
CA ALA A 45 -20.26 37.61 2.99
C ALA A 45 -20.34 36.67 1.78
N TRP A 46 -19.77 35.46 1.86
CA TRP A 46 -19.74 34.53 0.73
C TRP A 46 -20.78 33.42 0.97
N GLY A 47 -22.06 33.73 0.68
CA GLY A 47 -23.16 32.79 0.42
C GLY A 47 -23.28 31.53 1.30
N ARG A 48 -24.16 31.58 2.30
CA ARG A 48 -24.78 30.44 3.04
C ARG A 48 -23.97 29.12 3.15
N THR A 49 -23.01 29.14 4.07
CA THR A 49 -22.81 28.21 5.21
C THR A 49 -22.59 26.68 5.06
N VAL A 50 -22.67 26.05 3.89
CA VAL A 50 -22.39 24.59 3.81
C VAL A 50 -21.05 24.29 3.12
N VAL A 51 -20.75 24.99 2.03
CA VAL A 51 -19.64 24.63 1.13
C VAL A 51 -18.24 25.00 1.68
N ARG A 52 -18.12 25.67 2.84
CA ARG A 52 -16.82 26.09 3.41
C ARG A 52 -16.45 25.51 4.76
N VAL A 53 -17.43 25.14 5.57
CA VAL A 53 -17.16 24.27 6.73
C VAL A 53 -16.53 22.99 6.21
N GLU A 54 -17.03 22.45 5.10
CA GLU A 54 -16.44 21.31 4.40
C GLU A 54 -14.96 21.52 3.99
N GLU A 55 -14.56 22.74 3.62
CA GLU A 55 -13.18 23.06 3.26
C GLU A 55 -12.27 23.17 4.49
N GLN A 56 -12.76 23.75 5.58
CA GLN A 56 -12.03 23.77 6.86
C GLN A 56 -11.94 22.37 7.47
N GLU A 57 -13.02 21.59 7.38
CA GLU A 57 -13.08 20.18 7.78
C GLU A 57 -12.08 19.35 6.98
N LYS A 58 -12.00 19.53 5.65
CA LYS A 58 -10.96 18.86 4.84
C LYS A 58 -9.55 19.20 5.29
N LEU A 59 -9.26 20.47 5.60
CA LEU A 59 -7.95 20.89 6.09
C LEU A 59 -7.68 20.31 7.48
N TYR A 60 -8.67 20.32 8.36
CA TYR A 60 -8.61 19.73 9.69
C TYR A 60 -8.33 18.23 9.59
N ASP A 61 -9.09 17.50 8.78
CA ASP A 61 -8.93 16.07 8.52
C ASP A 61 -7.53 15.75 7.97
N GLU A 62 -7.01 16.59 7.08
CA GLU A 62 -5.64 16.45 6.56
C GLU A 62 -4.59 16.65 7.66
N LEU A 63 -4.71 17.69 8.49
CA LEU A 63 -3.82 17.92 9.62
C LEU A 63 -3.90 16.77 10.64
N GLU A 64 -5.12 16.31 10.95
CA GLU A 64 -5.36 15.17 11.84
C GLU A 64 -4.75 13.89 11.28
N TYR A 65 -4.88 13.67 9.97
CA TYR A 65 -4.26 12.56 9.28
C TYR A 65 -2.73 12.63 9.38
N LEU A 66 -2.11 13.78 9.10
CA LEU A 66 -0.66 13.97 9.19
C LEU A 66 -0.16 13.67 10.61
N ILE A 67 -0.80 14.23 11.64
CA ILE A 67 -0.47 13.99 13.05
C ILE A 67 -0.60 12.52 13.41
N ASN A 68 -1.70 11.89 13.01
CA ASN A 68 -1.94 10.48 13.27
C ASN A 68 -0.89 9.58 12.60
N GLN A 69 -0.43 9.94 11.39
CA GLN A 69 0.64 9.23 10.71
C GLN A 69 2.00 9.47 11.37
N MET A 70 2.27 10.69 11.84
CA MET A 70 3.49 11.04 12.58
C MET A 70 3.57 10.27 13.89
N ASN A 71 2.54 10.35 14.73
CA ASN A 71 2.47 9.64 16.02
C ASN A 71 2.61 8.11 15.83
N ARG A 72 1.87 7.52 14.89
CA ARG A 72 1.96 6.07 14.59
C ARG A 72 3.32 5.66 14.00
N GLY A 73 3.89 6.51 13.14
CA GLY A 73 5.19 6.27 12.52
C GLY A 73 6.33 6.30 13.54
N ALA A 74 6.30 7.27 14.45
CA ALA A 74 7.29 7.38 15.53
C ALA A 74 7.30 6.15 16.43
N GLN A 75 6.10 5.72 16.89
CA GLN A 75 5.95 4.53 17.73
C GLN A 75 6.51 3.26 17.05
N ARG A 76 6.20 3.06 15.76
CA ARG A 76 6.69 1.89 14.99
C ARG A 76 8.22 1.84 14.88
N ARG A 77 8.86 3.00 14.85
CA ARG A 77 10.32 3.13 14.71
C ARG A 77 11.03 3.22 16.06
N GLY A 78 10.31 3.08 17.18
CA GLY A 78 10.86 3.22 18.52
C GLY A 78 11.41 4.61 18.80
N LEU A 79 10.92 5.64 18.09
CA LEU A 79 11.35 7.02 18.30
C LEU A 79 10.60 7.58 19.50
N ALA A 80 11.35 8.06 20.50
CA ALA A 80 10.78 8.79 21.62
C ALA A 80 10.27 10.15 21.12
N THR A 81 8.96 10.25 20.88
CA THR A 81 8.31 11.52 20.55
C THR A 81 7.19 11.80 21.54
N ARG A 82 7.03 13.07 21.89
CA ARG A 82 5.78 13.52 22.49
C ARG A 82 4.66 13.32 21.46
N ARG A 83 3.48 12.91 21.93
CA ARG A 83 2.28 12.84 21.08
C ARG A 83 1.89 14.26 20.69
N ILE A 84 1.82 14.52 19.39
CA ILE A 84 1.24 15.78 18.86
C ILE A 84 -0.27 15.65 18.91
N GLU A 85 -0.96 16.69 19.36
CA GLU A 85 -2.42 16.76 19.42
C GLU A 85 -2.89 18.07 18.78
N ILE A 86 -4.00 18.03 18.04
CA ILE A 86 -4.67 19.25 17.61
C ILE A 86 -5.48 19.75 18.80
N HIS A 87 -5.08 20.89 19.35
CA HIS A 87 -5.76 21.47 20.51
C HIS A 87 -7.07 22.22 20.17
N CYS A 88 -7.57 22.14 18.93
CA CYS A 88 -8.93 22.56 18.58
C CYS A 88 -9.85 21.34 18.40
N LEU A 89 -10.93 21.29 19.19
CA LEU A 89 -11.92 20.21 19.19
C LEU A 89 -12.95 20.37 18.05
N ASN A 90 -13.00 21.56 17.44
CA ASN A 90 -13.95 21.91 16.41
C ASN A 90 -13.20 22.45 15.18
N PRO A 91 -13.41 21.89 13.97
CA PRO A 91 -12.85 22.43 12.72
C PRO A 91 -13.17 23.91 12.51
N ALA A 92 -14.32 24.39 13.00
CA ALA A 92 -14.68 25.81 12.95
C ALA A 92 -13.74 26.70 13.77
N GLU A 93 -12.95 26.16 14.70
CA GLU A 93 -11.93 26.88 15.48
C GLU A 93 -10.57 26.94 14.79
N LEU A 94 -10.39 26.29 13.64
CA LEU A 94 -9.12 26.26 12.93
C LEU A 94 -8.79 27.65 12.34
N THR A 95 -7.81 28.32 12.97
CA THR A 95 -7.22 29.56 12.49
C THR A 95 -5.83 29.30 11.89
N ARG A 96 -5.29 30.28 11.18
CA ARG A 96 -3.91 30.23 10.68
C ARG A 96 -2.92 29.98 11.81
N ASP A 97 -3.00 30.74 12.90
CA ASP A 97 -2.10 30.59 14.05
C ASP A 97 -2.14 29.16 14.64
N VAL A 98 -3.34 28.58 14.76
CA VAL A 98 -3.50 27.21 15.26
C VAL A 98 -2.87 26.20 14.30
N ALA A 99 -3.11 26.34 12.99
CA ALA A 99 -2.53 25.46 11.99
C ALA A 99 -0.99 25.59 11.93
N GLU A 100 -0.45 26.80 11.98
CA GLU A 100 0.99 27.06 12.00
C GLU A 100 1.65 26.54 13.27
N GLN A 101 1.01 26.69 14.44
CA GLN A 101 1.46 26.10 15.68
C GLN A 101 1.56 24.57 15.55
N VAL A 102 0.50 23.92 15.07
CA VAL A 102 0.47 22.47 14.86
C VAL A 102 1.58 22.01 13.90
N LEU A 103 1.78 22.71 12.77
CA LEU A 103 2.84 22.37 11.82
C LEU A 103 4.24 22.59 12.41
N THR A 104 4.40 23.59 13.27
CA THR A 104 5.65 23.84 14.01
C THR A 104 5.91 22.71 15.01
N GLU A 105 4.91 22.29 15.78
CA GLU A 105 5.01 21.14 16.68
C GLU A 105 5.36 19.85 15.92
N ILE A 106 4.79 19.63 14.74
CA ILE A 106 5.15 18.50 13.88
C ILE A 106 6.63 18.53 13.50
N ARG A 107 7.15 19.70 13.08
CA ARG A 107 8.56 19.86 12.69
C ARG A 107 9.52 19.66 13.85
N ASP A 108 9.10 20.01 15.06
CA ASP A 108 9.86 19.83 16.28
C ASP A 108 9.81 18.40 16.82
N THR A 109 9.41 17.41 16.00
CA THR A 109 9.47 16.00 16.41
C THR A 109 10.68 15.28 15.82
N PRO A 110 11.28 14.35 16.58
CA PRO A 110 12.30 13.43 16.05
C PRO A 110 11.81 12.66 14.82
N ARG A 111 10.50 12.36 14.75
CA ARG A 111 9.90 11.68 13.60
C ARG A 111 9.98 12.51 12.31
N TYR A 112 9.83 13.82 12.40
CA TYR A 112 9.93 14.70 11.23
C TYR A 112 11.37 14.71 10.71
N THR A 113 12.33 14.87 11.62
CA THR A 113 13.77 14.77 11.33
C THR A 113 14.10 13.42 10.68
N TYR A 114 13.61 12.32 11.24
CA TYR A 114 13.78 10.97 10.68
C TYR A 114 13.31 10.92 9.22
N GLU A 115 12.07 11.35 8.96
CA GLU A 115 11.48 11.28 7.62
C GLU A 115 12.21 12.17 6.62
N ARG A 116 12.65 13.36 7.05
CA ARG A 116 13.38 14.30 6.18
C ARG A 116 14.74 13.71 5.75
N ILE A 117 15.50 13.17 6.69
CA ILE A 117 16.79 12.54 6.40
C ILE A 117 16.59 11.30 5.51
N TYR A 118 15.69 10.39 5.93
CA TYR A 118 15.41 9.16 5.19
C TYR A 118 14.96 9.46 3.76
N HIS A 119 14.09 10.46 3.58
CA HIS A 119 13.60 10.85 2.26
C HIS A 119 14.73 11.32 1.35
N GLY A 120 15.56 12.25 1.82
CA GLY A 120 16.63 12.84 1.03
C GLY A 120 17.61 11.76 0.57
N MET A 121 18.01 10.88 1.49
CA MET A 121 18.86 9.74 1.16
C MET A 121 18.22 8.79 0.14
N ASN A 122 16.96 8.39 0.35
CA ASN A 122 16.27 7.49 -0.56
C ASN A 122 16.04 8.10 -1.95
N GLN A 123 15.72 9.40 -2.01
CA GLN A 123 15.56 10.10 -3.28
C GLN A 123 16.89 10.14 -4.06
N ALA A 124 17.99 10.54 -3.40
CA ALA A 124 19.33 10.54 -4.00
C ALA A 124 19.74 9.14 -4.49
N TYR A 125 19.45 8.08 -3.72
CA TYR A 125 19.67 6.71 -4.14
C TYR A 125 18.84 6.35 -5.38
N MET A 126 17.54 6.63 -5.39
CA MET A 126 16.67 6.29 -6.51
C MET A 126 17.09 7.02 -7.79
N ASP A 127 17.49 8.28 -7.67
CA ASP A 127 17.93 9.09 -8.80
C ASP A 127 19.27 8.63 -9.38
N HIS A 128 20.12 7.94 -8.60
CA HIS A 128 21.48 7.58 -9.04
C HIS A 128 21.76 6.08 -9.11
N SER A 129 20.90 5.23 -8.56
CA SER A 129 21.08 3.77 -8.51
C SER A 129 21.24 3.14 -9.90
N HIS A 130 20.60 3.73 -10.91
CA HIS A 130 20.69 3.29 -12.30
C HIS A 130 22.08 3.47 -12.93
N THR A 131 22.96 4.26 -12.32
CA THR A 131 24.32 4.50 -12.85
C THR A 131 25.27 3.32 -12.63
N GLY A 132 24.96 2.41 -11.69
CA GLY A 132 25.84 1.30 -11.31
C GLY A 132 27.17 1.72 -10.65
N ASN A 133 27.37 3.02 -10.41
CA ASN A 133 28.59 3.57 -9.83
C ASN A 133 28.36 3.86 -8.34
N SER A 134 28.72 2.91 -7.47
CA SER A 134 28.53 3.04 -6.01
C SER A 134 29.25 4.25 -5.39
N ASP A 135 30.37 4.72 -5.97
CA ASP A 135 31.04 5.93 -5.46
C ASP A 135 30.18 7.16 -5.71
N LYS A 136 29.70 7.32 -6.96
CA LYS A 136 28.78 8.41 -7.30
C LYS A 136 27.50 8.35 -6.47
N ILE A 137 26.87 7.17 -6.39
CA ILE A 137 25.64 6.98 -5.60
C ILE A 137 25.86 7.42 -4.15
N GLY A 138 26.96 7.00 -3.54
CA GLY A 138 27.26 7.35 -2.17
C GLY A 138 27.55 8.84 -1.96
N GLU A 139 28.22 9.52 -2.91
CA GLU A 139 28.47 10.97 -2.83
C GLU A 139 27.15 11.76 -2.89
N GLU A 140 26.25 11.37 -3.78
CA GLU A 140 24.94 12.02 -3.91
C GLU A 140 24.05 11.80 -2.67
N ILE A 141 24.07 10.58 -2.11
CA ILE A 141 23.37 10.31 -0.84
C ILE A 141 24.00 11.11 0.30
N TRP A 142 25.32 11.22 0.35
CA TRP A 142 25.99 12.02 1.37
C TRP A 142 25.64 13.50 1.23
N ALA A 143 25.64 14.06 0.03
CA ALA A 143 25.27 15.44 -0.21
C ALA A 143 23.82 15.72 0.26
N ALA A 144 22.88 14.85 -0.10
CA ALA A 144 21.49 14.97 0.35
C ALA A 144 21.34 14.80 1.88
N LEU A 145 22.13 13.92 2.49
CA LEU A 145 22.20 13.77 3.94
C LEU A 145 22.74 15.05 4.58
N GLU A 146 23.86 15.58 4.09
CA GLU A 146 24.51 16.78 4.64
C GLU A 146 23.59 18.01 4.60
N GLU A 147 22.90 18.23 3.47
CA GLU A 147 21.87 19.26 3.35
C GLU A 147 20.77 19.10 4.41
N ALA A 148 20.27 17.87 4.61
CA ALA A 148 19.26 17.60 5.63
C ALA A 148 19.79 17.83 7.05
N LEU A 149 21.04 17.43 7.33
CA LEU A 149 21.67 17.60 8.65
C LEU A 149 21.88 19.07 9.00
N GLU A 150 22.17 19.93 8.02
CA GLU A 150 22.33 21.37 8.21
C GLU A 150 21.00 22.10 8.46
N ALA A 151 19.91 21.59 7.87
CA ALA A 151 18.58 22.20 7.98
C ALA A 151 17.79 21.78 9.23
N LEU A 152 18.27 20.80 10.02
CA LEU A 152 17.51 20.17 11.10
C LEU A 152 18.14 20.42 12.48
N PRO A 153 17.34 20.46 13.57
CA PRO A 153 17.89 20.62 14.92
C PRO A 153 18.85 19.48 15.30
N GLU A 154 20.08 19.83 15.71
CA GLU A 154 21.15 18.85 15.97
C GLU A 154 20.75 17.77 16.98
N HIS A 155 20.05 18.14 18.05
CA HIS A 155 19.60 17.19 19.07
C HIS A 155 18.60 16.17 18.53
N HIS A 156 17.70 16.56 17.61
CA HIS A 156 16.83 15.61 16.93
C HIS A 156 17.59 14.71 15.97
N VAL A 157 18.56 15.28 15.24
CA VAL A 157 19.43 14.52 14.34
C VAL A 157 20.16 13.42 15.11
N LYS A 158 20.84 13.76 16.21
CA LYS A 158 21.54 12.78 17.06
C LYS A 158 20.61 11.70 17.60
N ALA A 159 19.37 12.07 17.95
CA ALA A 159 18.38 11.13 18.47
C ALA A 159 17.89 10.10 17.45
N VAL A 160 17.89 10.42 16.14
CA VAL A 160 17.29 9.56 15.10
C VAL A 160 18.27 9.00 14.09
N ILE A 161 19.48 9.56 13.98
CA ILE A 161 20.43 9.15 12.95
C ILE A 161 20.78 7.66 12.99
N PRO A 162 20.93 6.98 14.16
CA PRO A 162 21.17 5.54 14.17
C PRO A 162 20.03 4.74 13.51
N GLN A 163 18.79 5.09 13.82
CA GLN A 163 17.61 4.40 13.29
C GLN A 163 17.41 4.68 11.80
N VAL A 164 17.65 5.92 11.35
CA VAL A 164 17.57 6.28 9.94
C VAL A 164 18.55 5.46 9.12
N ILE A 165 19.79 5.37 9.59
CA ILE A 165 20.86 4.66 8.88
C ILE A 165 20.65 3.15 8.85
N SER A 166 20.23 2.55 9.98
CA SER A 166 19.85 1.14 10.02
C SER A 166 18.75 0.84 8.99
N SER A 167 17.69 1.64 9.01
CA SER A 167 16.54 1.46 8.12
C SER A 167 16.92 1.63 6.65
N PHE A 168 17.77 2.62 6.35
CA PHE A 168 18.21 2.88 4.98
C PHE A 168 19.03 1.72 4.42
N PHE A 169 19.93 1.12 5.21
CA PHE A 169 20.74 -0.01 4.76
C PHE A 169 19.96 -1.33 4.68
N GLU A 170 18.93 -1.51 5.50
CA GLU A 170 17.99 -2.63 5.37
C GLU A 170 17.30 -2.62 4.00
N ASP A 171 16.88 -1.43 3.54
CA ASP A 171 16.20 -1.22 2.27
C ASP A 171 17.18 -1.21 1.07
N HIS A 172 18.42 -0.76 1.27
CA HIS A 172 19.42 -0.61 0.22
C HIS A 172 20.71 -1.38 0.54
N ARG A 173 20.75 -2.66 0.16
CA ARG A 173 21.85 -3.61 0.45
C ARG A 173 23.14 -3.38 -0.38
N ASP A 174 23.60 -2.14 -0.51
CA ASP A 174 24.91 -1.82 -1.10
C ASP A 174 25.95 -1.62 0.00
N ASN A 175 26.83 -2.61 0.17
CA ASN A 175 27.85 -2.61 1.21
C ASN A 175 28.87 -1.47 1.06
N LYS A 176 29.18 -1.04 -0.17
CA LYS A 176 30.19 0.00 -0.43
C LYS A 176 29.64 1.38 -0.09
N VAL A 177 28.43 1.68 -0.54
CA VAL A 177 27.70 2.92 -0.19
C VAL A 177 27.52 3.00 1.33
N SER A 178 27.10 1.89 1.95
CA SER A 178 26.87 1.83 3.40
C SER A 178 28.13 2.12 4.21
N ALA A 179 29.26 1.49 3.84
CA ALA A 179 30.54 1.72 4.51
C ALA A 179 31.01 3.18 4.41
N MET A 180 30.82 3.79 3.24
CA MET A 180 31.21 5.18 3.02
C MET A 180 30.38 6.14 3.88
N ILE A 181 29.05 6.00 3.86
CA ILE A 181 28.13 6.82 4.65
C ILE A 181 28.44 6.65 6.15
N MET A 182 28.59 5.41 6.63
CA MET A 182 28.91 5.15 8.05
C MET A 182 30.21 5.81 8.51
N ARG A 183 31.26 5.79 7.68
CA ARG A 183 32.54 6.43 8.01
C ARG A 183 32.36 7.94 8.21
N ARG A 184 31.63 8.60 7.31
CA ARG A 184 31.40 10.05 7.39
C ARG A 184 30.50 10.43 8.57
N ILE A 185 29.43 9.65 8.82
CA ILE A 185 28.54 9.88 9.96
C ILE A 185 29.29 9.73 11.29
N ARG A 186 30.09 8.67 11.46
CA ARG A 186 30.91 8.48 12.67
C ARG A 186 31.92 9.61 12.87
N SER A 187 32.46 10.15 11.78
CA SER A 187 33.35 11.31 11.85
C SER A 187 32.63 12.58 12.29
N ARG A 188 31.37 12.77 11.87
CA ARG A 188 30.56 13.96 12.20
C ARG A 188 29.94 13.88 13.60
N TYR A 189 29.53 12.69 14.02
CA TYR A 189 28.86 12.43 15.30
C TYR A 189 29.57 11.32 16.08
N PRO A 190 30.81 11.58 16.57
CA PRO A 190 31.61 10.57 17.28
C PRO A 190 31.02 10.13 18.61
N ASP A 191 30.07 10.91 19.16
CA ASP A 191 29.34 10.66 20.41
C ASP A 191 28.06 9.82 20.22
N VAL A 192 27.64 9.58 18.98
CA VAL A 192 26.43 8.80 18.68
C VAL A 192 26.76 7.32 18.54
N LEU A 193 26.12 6.50 19.37
CA LEU A 193 26.26 5.04 19.33
C LEU A 193 25.36 4.43 18.24
N PHE A 194 25.97 3.66 17.33
CA PHE A 194 25.24 2.89 16.33
C PHE A 194 25.07 1.44 16.84
N GLY A 195 23.84 0.92 16.80
CA GLY A 195 23.52 -0.42 17.29
C GLY A 195 24.42 -1.49 16.68
N GLY A 196 25.04 -2.31 17.54
CA GLY A 196 26.05 -3.32 17.17
C GLY A 196 27.38 -3.20 17.91
N GLU A 197 27.62 -2.08 18.60
CA GLU A 197 28.87 -1.84 19.35
C GLU A 197 28.79 -2.20 20.84
N SER A 198 27.64 -2.68 21.34
CA SER A 198 27.50 -3.09 22.74
C SER A 198 27.97 -4.54 22.96
N VAL A 199 28.87 -4.69 23.93
CA VAL A 199 29.37 -5.94 24.57
C VAL A 199 30.52 -6.70 23.88
N ARG A 200 31.56 -6.03 23.38
CA ARG A 200 32.89 -6.68 23.24
C ARG A 200 34.10 -5.90 23.77
N SER A 201 34.01 -4.61 24.08
CA SER A 201 35.18 -3.86 24.54
C SER A 201 35.41 -3.88 26.06
N GLU A 202 34.43 -4.27 26.89
CA GLU A 202 34.64 -4.36 28.35
C GLU A 202 35.19 -5.70 28.85
N ALA A 203 35.25 -6.73 28.00
CA ALA A 203 35.83 -8.03 28.36
C ALA A 203 37.38 -8.09 28.24
N ASN A 204 38.04 -6.99 27.85
CA ASN A 204 39.50 -6.97 27.67
C ASN A 204 40.26 -6.12 28.71
N ARG A 205 39.60 -5.77 29.84
CA ARG A 205 40.32 -5.28 31.02
C ARG A 205 40.79 -6.48 31.85
N GLN A 206 42.10 -6.70 31.78
CA GLN A 206 42.88 -7.67 32.54
C GLN A 206 42.46 -7.76 34.01
N VAL A 207 42.12 -8.97 34.46
CA VAL A 207 42.21 -9.39 35.87
C VAL A 207 42.90 -10.78 35.87
N PRO A 208 43.85 -11.05 36.78
CA PRO A 208 44.76 -12.18 36.66
C PRO A 208 44.12 -13.51 37.06
N SER A 209 44.63 -14.58 36.44
CA SER A 209 44.26 -15.98 36.65
C SER A 209 44.21 -16.42 38.11
N PRO A 210 43.28 -17.32 38.46
CA PRO A 210 43.52 -18.34 39.46
C PRO A 210 43.50 -19.76 38.84
N VAL A 211 44.61 -20.43 39.11
CA VAL A 211 44.88 -21.85 39.34
C VAL A 211 43.70 -22.85 39.28
N LYS A 212 43.96 -23.96 38.57
CA LYS A 212 43.18 -25.20 38.43
C LYS A 212 42.97 -25.98 39.74
N SER A 213 41.81 -26.65 39.84
CA SER A 213 41.51 -28.00 40.41
C SER A 213 40.05 -27.99 40.90
N THR A 214 39.21 -29.03 40.89
CA THR A 214 39.26 -30.46 40.53
C THR A 214 37.81 -30.95 40.38
N SER A 215 37.63 -32.08 39.69
CA SER A 215 36.46 -32.94 39.53
C SER A 215 35.47 -33.10 40.71
N SER A 216 34.18 -33.27 40.41
CA SER A 216 33.40 -34.44 40.87
C SER A 216 32.07 -34.59 40.10
N SER A 217 31.67 -35.84 39.98
CA SER A 217 30.55 -36.46 39.27
C SER A 217 29.24 -36.48 40.07
N SER A 218 28.09 -36.49 39.38
CA SER A 218 26.97 -37.40 39.73
C SER A 218 25.88 -37.43 38.66
N SER A 219 25.40 -38.65 38.42
CA SER A 219 24.33 -39.14 37.54
C SER A 219 22.91 -38.96 38.12
N ASP A 220 21.89 -38.87 37.26
CA ASP A 220 20.63 -39.67 37.29
C ASP A 220 19.71 -39.23 36.12
N THR A 221 19.38 -40.08 35.14
CA THR A 221 18.31 -41.12 35.03
C THR A 221 16.87 -40.62 35.18
N GLY A 222 16.00 -41.02 34.23
CA GLY A 222 14.55 -40.83 34.32
C GLY A 222 13.83 -40.74 32.98
N ALA A 223 13.54 -41.89 32.37
CA ALA A 223 12.68 -42.06 31.20
C ALA A 223 11.19 -42.04 31.57
N THR A 224 10.30 -41.70 30.62
CA THR A 224 9.04 -42.44 30.42
C THR A 224 8.40 -42.12 29.07
N ALA A 225 7.98 -43.19 28.39
CA ALA A 225 7.22 -43.24 27.16
C ALA A 225 5.70 -43.07 27.41
N GLY A 226 4.95 -42.79 26.35
CA GLY A 226 3.49 -42.88 26.31
C GLY A 226 2.99 -42.96 24.87
N GLN A 227 2.76 -44.18 24.39
CA GLN A 227 1.92 -44.52 23.23
C GLN A 227 0.44 -44.33 23.58
N ASP A 228 -0.38 -44.07 22.56
CA ASP A 228 -1.80 -44.47 22.36
C ASP A 228 -2.16 -43.85 20.98
N ASP A 229 -2.34 -44.54 19.86
CA ASP A 229 -3.08 -45.75 19.49
C ASP A 229 -4.61 -45.60 19.62
N PHE A 230 -5.25 -45.04 18.59
CA PHE A 230 -6.63 -45.39 18.20
C PHE A 230 -6.80 -45.28 16.68
N GLY A 231 -7.09 -46.42 16.07
CA GLY A 231 -7.40 -46.60 14.66
C GLY A 231 -8.85 -46.23 14.27
N PRO A 232 -9.25 -46.59 13.05
CA PRO A 232 -10.14 -45.79 12.21
C PRO A 232 -11.59 -46.30 12.17
N PHE A 233 -12.53 -45.45 11.74
CA PHE A 233 -13.86 -45.90 11.33
C PHE A 233 -14.34 -45.26 10.01
N VAL A 234 -14.33 -46.11 8.98
CA VAL A 234 -15.38 -46.45 8.01
C VAL A 234 -16.08 -45.35 7.19
N SER A 235 -16.06 -45.62 5.89
CA SER A 235 -16.80 -45.01 4.78
C SER A 235 -18.32 -45.13 4.88
N SER A 236 -19.05 -44.21 4.26
CA SER A 236 -20.30 -44.56 3.60
C SER A 236 -20.52 -43.76 2.32
N THR A 237 -20.73 -44.55 1.27
CA THR A 237 -21.15 -44.27 -0.10
C THR A 237 -22.64 -43.90 -0.22
N SER A 238 -22.99 -43.40 -1.41
CA SER A 238 -24.29 -43.37 -2.14
C SER A 238 -24.64 -41.94 -2.56
N SER A 239 -24.59 -41.56 -3.84
CA SER A 239 -25.32 -42.00 -5.05
C SER A 239 -26.69 -41.34 -5.20
N ASP A 240 -26.98 -41.08 -6.47
CA ASP A 240 -28.26 -40.69 -7.09
C ASP A 240 -28.63 -39.21 -7.11
N SER A 241 -28.94 -38.54 -8.24
CA SER A 241 -29.26 -38.80 -9.66
C SER A 241 -30.60 -38.11 -10.00
N GLN A 242 -30.53 -37.27 -11.04
CA GLN A 242 -31.58 -36.94 -12.03
C GLN A 242 -32.90 -36.24 -11.61
N ARG A 243 -33.12 -35.04 -12.16
CA ARG A 243 -34.26 -34.58 -13.01
C ARG A 243 -34.14 -33.07 -13.27
N GLU A 244 -33.87 -32.60 -14.50
CA GLU A 244 -34.76 -32.39 -15.67
C GLU A 244 -35.93 -31.40 -15.49
N GLU A 245 -35.77 -30.28 -16.23
CA GLU A 245 -36.70 -29.57 -17.12
C GLU A 245 -37.80 -28.61 -16.63
N LEU A 246 -37.97 -27.60 -17.51
CA LEU A 246 -39.08 -26.67 -17.74
C LEU A 246 -39.11 -25.37 -16.92
N PHE A 247 -38.78 -24.25 -17.57
CA PHE A 247 -39.79 -23.29 -18.09
C PHE A 247 -39.15 -22.26 -19.02
N GLY A 248 -39.82 -21.99 -20.14
CA GLY A 248 -39.40 -21.04 -21.16
C GLY A 248 -40.17 -19.71 -21.16
N ARG A 249 -39.58 -18.76 -21.90
CA ARG A 249 -40.14 -17.55 -22.54
C ARG A 249 -40.66 -16.43 -21.62
N ARG A 250 -40.03 -15.24 -21.72
CA ARG A 250 -40.41 -14.11 -22.62
C ARG A 250 -39.99 -12.77 -21.98
N ALA A 251 -39.22 -11.95 -22.70
CA ALA A 251 -39.40 -10.49 -22.82
C ALA A 251 -38.22 -9.85 -23.58
N GLU A 252 -38.40 -9.69 -24.88
CA GLU A 252 -37.76 -8.63 -25.67
C GLU A 252 -38.41 -7.29 -25.32
N THR A 253 -37.62 -6.24 -25.10
CA THR A 253 -37.67 -4.92 -25.80
C THR A 253 -37.00 -3.87 -24.93
N ALA A 254 -35.78 -3.46 -25.30
CA ALA A 254 -35.20 -2.12 -25.08
C ALA A 254 -33.77 -2.10 -25.66
N LYS A 255 -33.64 -2.17 -26.99
CA LYS A 255 -32.39 -1.91 -27.71
C LYS A 255 -32.67 -0.84 -28.75
N THR A 256 -32.16 0.36 -28.50
CA THR A 256 -31.67 1.30 -29.52
C THR A 256 -31.23 2.58 -28.81
N ASN A 257 -29.92 2.79 -28.72
CA ASN A 257 -29.23 4.09 -28.89
C ASN A 257 -27.76 4.09 -28.40
N SER A 258 -27.26 3.03 -27.75
CA SER A 258 -25.85 2.94 -27.33
C SER A 258 -24.92 2.21 -28.32
N ALA A 259 -25.44 1.57 -29.36
CA ALA A 259 -24.68 0.62 -30.19
C ALA A 259 -23.85 1.24 -31.31
N ARG A 260 -24.03 2.53 -31.64
CA ARG A 260 -23.44 3.13 -32.85
C ARG A 260 -22.03 3.71 -32.66
N ALA A 261 -21.54 3.86 -31.42
CA ALA A 261 -20.18 4.33 -31.13
C ALA A 261 -19.19 3.18 -30.83
N TYR A 262 -19.66 1.95 -30.67
CA TYR A 262 -18.85 0.80 -30.24
C TYR A 262 -18.66 -0.28 -31.31
N SER A 263 -19.32 -0.18 -32.47
CA SER A 263 -19.20 -1.16 -33.55
C SER A 263 -17.83 -1.15 -34.23
N ASP A 264 -17.13 -0.01 -34.23
CA ASP A 264 -15.89 0.16 -34.99
C ASP A 264 -14.65 -0.51 -34.34
N ILE A 265 -14.71 -0.90 -33.06
CA ILE A 265 -13.60 -1.54 -32.36
C ILE A 265 -13.63 -3.08 -32.51
N SER A 266 -14.80 -3.66 -32.81
CA SER A 266 -14.99 -5.12 -32.85
C SER A 266 -14.48 -5.82 -34.12
N ALA A 267 -14.05 -5.06 -35.13
CA ALA A 267 -13.72 -5.60 -36.46
C ALA A 267 -12.22 -5.85 -36.71
N ILE A 268 -11.33 -5.59 -35.75
CA ILE A 268 -9.90 -5.86 -35.92
C ILE A 268 -9.62 -7.27 -35.42
N GLY A 269 -9.38 -8.21 -36.33
CA GLY A 269 -8.86 -9.54 -36.00
C GLY A 269 -7.48 -9.42 -35.35
N TYR A 270 -7.43 -9.43 -34.02
CA TYR A 270 -6.18 -9.32 -33.27
C TYR A 270 -5.44 -10.66 -33.29
N GLY A 271 -4.32 -10.70 -34.00
CA GLY A 271 -3.39 -11.82 -33.94
C GLY A 271 -2.86 -12.02 -32.52
N LEU A 272 -2.73 -13.28 -32.10
CA LEU A 272 -2.32 -13.72 -30.75
C LEU A 272 -0.88 -13.33 -30.35
N ASN A 273 -0.18 -12.53 -31.15
CA ASN A 273 1.21 -12.16 -30.91
C ASN A 273 1.26 -10.73 -30.36
N PRO A 274 1.44 -10.54 -29.04
CA PRO A 274 1.60 -9.21 -28.46
C PRO A 274 2.88 -8.54 -29.00
N PRO A 275 2.87 -7.21 -29.18
CA PRO A 275 4.00 -6.48 -29.73
C PRO A 275 5.27 -6.61 -28.88
N THR A 276 6.44 -6.52 -29.51
CA THR A 276 7.74 -6.59 -28.82
C THR A 276 8.07 -5.22 -28.21
N VAL A 277 7.69 -5.00 -26.94
CA VAL A 277 7.98 -3.71 -26.25
C VAL A 277 9.38 -3.76 -25.62
N ILE A 278 10.24 -2.79 -25.98
CA ILE A 278 11.66 -2.70 -25.55
C ILE A 278 11.84 -1.86 -24.27
N ARG A 279 10.91 -0.95 -23.94
CA ARG A 279 10.91 -0.18 -22.68
C ARG A 279 9.50 0.29 -22.31
N VAL A 280 9.04 -0.03 -21.10
CA VAL A 280 7.71 0.37 -20.61
C VAL A 280 7.82 1.68 -19.84
N LYS A 281 7.07 2.70 -20.29
CA LYS A 281 6.93 3.98 -19.58
C LYS A 281 6.02 3.85 -18.35
N ASN A 282 6.11 4.82 -17.44
CA ASN A 282 5.14 4.95 -16.35
C ASN A 282 3.73 5.05 -16.93
N ALA A 283 2.74 4.48 -16.26
CA ALA A 283 1.36 4.46 -16.71
C ALA A 283 0.79 5.87 -16.99
N VAL A 284 1.20 6.87 -16.20
CA VAL A 284 0.81 8.28 -16.38
C VAL A 284 1.43 8.93 -17.63
N ASP A 285 2.54 8.39 -18.13
CA ASP A 285 3.31 8.96 -19.24
C ASP A 285 3.08 8.21 -20.56
N ARG A 286 2.21 7.17 -20.56
CA ARG A 286 1.92 6.39 -21.77
C ARG A 286 0.99 7.15 -22.70
N SER A 287 1.35 7.19 -23.98
CA SER A 287 0.45 7.60 -25.04
C SER A 287 -0.71 6.60 -25.18
N LYS A 288 -1.81 7.02 -25.83
CA LYS A 288 -2.96 6.13 -26.14
C LYS A 288 -2.54 4.85 -26.86
N LYS A 289 -1.56 4.93 -27.77
CA LYS A 289 -1.02 3.77 -28.48
C LYS A 289 -0.31 2.82 -27.52
N GLU A 290 0.55 3.34 -26.65
CA GLU A 290 1.28 2.53 -25.67
C GLU A 290 0.33 1.86 -24.65
N GLU A 291 -0.75 2.55 -24.25
CA GLU A 291 -1.75 1.95 -23.35
C GLU A 291 -2.59 0.87 -24.05
N LEU A 292 -2.88 1.03 -25.35
CA LEU A 292 -3.49 -0.02 -26.15
C LEU A 292 -2.57 -1.24 -26.28
N GLU A 293 -1.27 -1.04 -26.48
CA GLU A 293 -0.29 -2.13 -26.49
C GLU A 293 -0.26 -2.85 -25.13
N MET A 294 -0.20 -2.11 -24.03
CA MET A 294 -0.26 -2.67 -22.67
C MET A 294 -1.54 -3.47 -22.41
N THR A 295 -2.68 -2.98 -22.91
CA THR A 295 -3.95 -3.72 -22.89
C THR A 295 -3.82 -5.07 -23.60
N GLN A 296 -3.20 -5.11 -24.79
CA GLN A 296 -2.98 -6.37 -25.51
C GLN A 296 -2.01 -7.31 -24.77
N HIS A 297 -0.96 -6.78 -24.14
CA HIS A 297 -0.09 -7.59 -23.28
C HIS A 297 -0.86 -8.19 -22.11
N TRP A 298 -1.74 -7.43 -21.45
CA TRP A 298 -2.53 -7.95 -20.35
C TRP A 298 -3.52 -9.02 -20.80
N LEU A 299 -4.21 -8.81 -21.93
CA LEU A 299 -5.12 -9.82 -22.49
C LEU A 299 -4.38 -11.11 -22.83
N ALA A 300 -3.19 -11.03 -23.42
CA ALA A 300 -2.35 -12.20 -23.69
C ALA A 300 -1.88 -12.89 -22.40
N PHE A 301 -1.50 -12.13 -21.37
CA PHE A 301 -1.15 -12.64 -20.04
C PHE A 301 -2.31 -13.44 -19.44
N SER A 302 -3.52 -12.86 -19.44
CA SER A 302 -4.71 -13.46 -18.84
C SER A 302 -5.23 -14.67 -19.63
N ARG A 303 -5.14 -14.66 -20.97
CA ARG A 303 -5.63 -15.76 -21.82
C ARG A 303 -4.68 -16.94 -21.91
N THR A 304 -3.38 -16.69 -22.01
CA THR A 304 -2.40 -17.74 -22.32
C THR A 304 -1.75 -18.32 -21.07
N GLY A 305 -1.75 -17.60 -19.96
CA GLY A 305 -1.03 -18.01 -18.75
C GLY A 305 0.48 -17.82 -18.82
N LYS A 306 1.07 -17.94 -20.01
CA LYS A 306 2.53 -18.00 -20.25
C LYS A 306 3.13 -16.68 -20.68
N HIS A 307 2.33 -15.79 -21.23
CA HIS A 307 2.80 -14.49 -21.65
C HIS A 307 3.17 -13.61 -20.45
N LYS A 308 4.29 -12.89 -20.56
CA LYS A 308 4.73 -11.92 -19.58
C LYS A 308 4.40 -10.53 -20.06
N ILE A 309 3.69 -9.75 -19.24
CA ILE A 309 3.42 -8.34 -19.55
C ILE A 309 4.76 -7.61 -19.67
N ALA A 310 4.88 -6.74 -20.67
CA ALA A 310 6.10 -5.97 -20.86
C ALA A 310 6.50 -5.22 -19.58
N GLY A 311 7.78 -5.23 -19.24
CA GLY A 311 8.31 -4.57 -18.03
C GLY A 311 7.93 -5.24 -16.70
N GLN A 312 7.21 -6.37 -16.71
CA GLN A 312 6.81 -7.09 -15.50
C GLN A 312 7.61 -8.39 -15.32
N GLN A 313 7.64 -8.91 -14.10
CA GLN A 313 8.48 -10.06 -13.73
C GLN A 313 7.76 -11.41 -13.84
N HIS A 314 6.43 -11.40 -13.84
CA HIS A 314 5.65 -12.62 -13.65
C HIS A 314 4.71 -12.92 -14.81
N THR A 315 4.57 -14.21 -15.12
CA THR A 315 3.50 -14.76 -15.96
C THR A 315 2.36 -15.22 -15.04
N LEU A 316 1.14 -15.34 -15.55
CA LEU A 316 0.01 -15.79 -14.74
C LEU A 316 0.25 -17.21 -14.20
N GLU A 317 0.74 -18.15 -15.02
CA GLU A 317 1.14 -19.49 -14.59
C GLU A 317 2.22 -19.45 -13.50
N GLY A 318 3.16 -18.51 -13.57
CA GLY A 318 4.17 -18.30 -12.54
C GLY A 318 3.54 -17.88 -11.22
N VAL A 319 2.63 -16.90 -11.26
CA VAL A 319 1.88 -16.44 -10.08
C VAL A 319 1.02 -17.56 -9.50
N ARG A 320 0.43 -18.44 -10.32
CA ARG A 320 -0.33 -19.62 -9.84
C ARG A 320 0.46 -20.56 -8.95
N ARG A 321 1.79 -20.58 -9.10
CA ARG A 321 2.69 -21.45 -8.33
C ARG A 321 3.26 -20.78 -7.08
N PHE A 322 2.83 -19.55 -6.78
CA PHE A 322 3.31 -18.86 -5.58
C PHE A 322 2.87 -19.60 -4.32
N SER A 323 3.87 -19.88 -3.47
CA SER A 323 3.63 -20.22 -2.08
C SER A 323 3.08 -19.02 -1.31
N HIS A 324 2.50 -19.27 -0.14
CA HIS A 324 2.00 -18.21 0.74
C HIS A 324 3.08 -17.16 1.07
N ASN A 325 4.33 -17.60 1.28
CA ASN A 325 5.44 -16.68 1.55
C ASN A 325 5.75 -15.78 0.34
N GLN A 326 5.67 -16.32 -0.88
CA GLN A 326 5.85 -15.54 -2.10
C GLN A 326 4.70 -14.56 -2.32
N CYS A 327 3.45 -14.95 -2.05
CA CYS A 327 2.30 -14.05 -2.08
C CYS A 327 2.44 -12.89 -1.09
N GLU A 328 3.08 -13.12 0.06
CA GLU A 328 3.37 -12.06 1.03
C GLU A 328 4.50 -11.14 0.53
N SER A 329 5.64 -11.71 0.16
CA SER A 329 6.87 -10.96 -0.14
C SER A 329 6.91 -10.30 -1.53
N ALA A 330 6.18 -10.83 -2.52
CA ALA A 330 6.07 -10.23 -3.84
C ALA A 330 4.95 -9.18 -3.83
N HIS A 331 5.25 -7.94 -4.22
CA HIS A 331 4.29 -6.83 -4.11
C HIS A 331 3.63 -6.46 -5.44
N ASP A 332 4.21 -6.87 -6.57
CA ASP A 332 3.81 -6.47 -7.92
C ASP A 332 2.72 -7.38 -8.54
N TYR A 333 2.73 -8.69 -8.24
CA TYR A 333 1.84 -9.66 -8.88
C TYR A 333 0.35 -9.31 -8.76
N ILE A 334 -0.08 -8.73 -7.63
CA ILE A 334 -1.48 -8.37 -7.39
C ILE A 334 -1.98 -7.32 -8.38
N GLN A 335 -1.08 -6.44 -8.87
CA GLN A 335 -1.41 -5.41 -9.86
C GLN A 335 -1.54 -6.01 -11.27
N LEU A 336 -0.92 -7.17 -11.50
CA LEU A 336 -1.07 -7.92 -12.75
C LEU A 336 -2.40 -8.68 -12.77
N LEU A 337 -2.76 -9.31 -11.65
CA LEU A 337 -4.02 -10.04 -11.51
C LEU A 337 -5.23 -9.10 -11.49
N PHE A 338 -5.11 -7.97 -10.78
CA PHE A 338 -6.19 -7.00 -10.56
C PHE A 338 -5.68 -5.57 -10.85
N PRO A 339 -5.51 -5.21 -12.14
CA PRO A 339 -5.22 -3.83 -12.52
C PRO A 339 -6.41 -2.93 -12.15
N ASN A 340 -6.14 -1.65 -11.91
CA ASN A 340 -7.15 -0.62 -11.63
C ASN A 340 -7.06 0.47 -12.68
N SER A 341 -8.14 1.24 -12.85
CA SER A 341 -8.14 2.43 -13.72
C SER A 341 -7.13 3.50 -13.26
N GLN A 342 -6.89 3.58 -11.95
CA GLN A 342 -5.94 4.52 -11.35
C GLN A 342 -4.50 3.95 -11.33
N PRO A 343 -3.51 4.75 -11.73
CA PRO A 343 -2.10 4.37 -11.67
C PRO A 343 -1.65 3.97 -10.27
N SER A 344 -0.83 2.93 -10.21
CA SER A 344 -0.19 2.51 -8.96
C SER A 344 0.94 3.48 -8.60
N GLN A 345 0.94 3.97 -7.35
CA GLN A 345 2.05 4.78 -6.80
C GLN A 345 3.33 3.97 -6.57
N TYR A 346 3.24 2.64 -6.40
CA TYR A 346 4.36 1.76 -6.08
C TYR A 346 5.00 1.14 -7.33
N ASN A 347 4.21 0.47 -8.17
CA ASN A 347 4.63 -0.03 -9.48
C ASN A 347 4.11 0.89 -10.58
N ARG A 348 4.94 1.85 -10.99
CA ARG A 348 4.56 2.84 -12.01
C ARG A 348 4.39 2.24 -13.39
N THR A 349 4.94 1.05 -13.66
CA THR A 349 4.85 0.38 -14.96
C THR A 349 3.74 -0.68 -15.01
N ALA A 350 2.96 -0.87 -13.94
CA ALA A 350 1.83 -1.79 -13.91
C ALA A 350 0.79 -1.48 -15.01
N PRO A 351 0.08 -2.50 -15.53
CA PRO A 351 -1.04 -2.28 -16.43
C PRO A 351 -2.17 -1.49 -15.73
N LEU A 352 -2.84 -0.61 -16.49
CA LEU A 352 -4.08 0.01 -16.03
C LEU A 352 -5.27 -0.84 -16.49
N LEU A 353 -6.36 -0.79 -15.74
CA LEU A 353 -7.62 -1.36 -16.20
C LEU A 353 -8.23 -0.40 -17.22
N THR A 354 -8.19 -0.79 -18.50
CA THR A 354 -8.78 0.00 -19.59
C THR A 354 -10.21 -0.43 -19.88
N ASP A 355 -10.99 0.45 -20.52
CA ASP A 355 -12.35 0.14 -20.95
C ASP A 355 -12.41 -1.10 -21.85
N GLN A 356 -11.41 -1.28 -22.72
CA GLN A 356 -11.31 -2.47 -23.56
C GLN A 356 -11.14 -3.72 -22.71
N MET A 357 -10.30 -3.71 -21.68
CA MET A 357 -10.14 -4.85 -20.77
C MET A 357 -11.45 -5.18 -20.06
N VAL A 358 -12.20 -4.17 -19.60
CA VAL A 358 -13.52 -4.36 -18.99
C VAL A 358 -14.50 -5.01 -19.97
N ILE A 359 -14.56 -4.53 -21.22
CA ILE A 359 -15.41 -5.09 -22.28
C ILE A 359 -15.03 -6.56 -22.57
N GLU A 360 -13.74 -6.87 -22.67
CA GLU A 360 -13.25 -8.23 -22.91
C GLU A 360 -13.61 -9.15 -21.75
N ILE A 361 -13.39 -8.74 -20.50
CA ILE A 361 -13.78 -9.52 -19.31
C ILE A 361 -15.28 -9.77 -19.31
N GLN A 362 -16.10 -8.79 -19.64
CA GLN A 362 -17.55 -8.93 -19.66
C GLN A 362 -18.08 -9.86 -20.75
N ASN A 363 -17.33 -10.05 -21.85
CA ASN A 363 -17.79 -10.83 -23.00
C ASN A 363 -17.05 -12.18 -23.18
N ASP A 364 -15.92 -12.39 -22.51
CA ASP A 364 -15.11 -13.60 -22.65
C ASP A 364 -15.19 -14.46 -21.38
N LYS A 365 -15.96 -15.56 -21.46
CA LYS A 365 -16.14 -16.50 -20.33
C LYS A 365 -14.80 -17.13 -19.88
N LYS A 366 -13.79 -17.25 -20.77
CA LYS A 366 -12.48 -17.77 -20.36
C LYS A 366 -11.74 -16.78 -19.47
N LEU A 367 -11.79 -15.48 -19.79
CA LEU A 367 -11.22 -14.43 -18.94
C LEU A 367 -11.90 -14.40 -17.57
N GLN A 368 -13.22 -14.58 -17.54
CA GLN A 368 -13.98 -14.64 -16.30
C GLN A 368 -13.56 -15.83 -15.42
N VAL A 369 -13.38 -17.02 -16.01
CA VAL A 369 -12.84 -18.20 -15.31
C VAL A 369 -11.42 -17.94 -14.77
N GLU A 370 -10.56 -17.26 -15.53
CA GLU A 370 -9.21 -16.93 -15.05
C GLU A 370 -9.21 -15.90 -13.93
N LEU A 371 -10.09 -14.90 -13.99
CA LEU A 371 -10.31 -13.94 -12.91
C LEU A 371 -10.84 -14.65 -11.65
N GLN A 372 -11.79 -15.57 -11.82
CA GLN A 372 -12.34 -16.39 -10.74
C GLN A 372 -11.24 -17.16 -10.01
N LYS A 373 -10.41 -17.89 -10.76
CA LYS A 373 -9.26 -18.61 -10.19
C LYS A 373 -8.28 -17.65 -9.49
N SER A 374 -8.05 -16.45 -10.04
CA SER A 374 -7.17 -15.43 -9.44
C SER A 374 -7.70 -14.94 -8.11
N LEU A 375 -9.01 -14.73 -8.04
CA LEU A 375 -9.70 -14.38 -6.81
C LEU A 375 -9.62 -15.51 -5.79
N ASP A 376 -9.88 -16.76 -6.19
CA ASP A 376 -9.82 -17.92 -5.29
C ASP A 376 -8.44 -18.10 -4.65
N GLN A 377 -7.37 -17.95 -5.43
CA GLN A 377 -6.01 -18.02 -4.93
C GLN A 377 -5.71 -16.92 -3.90
N ILE A 378 -6.16 -15.69 -4.17
CA ILE A 378 -5.93 -14.55 -3.28
C ILE A 378 -6.80 -14.63 -2.02
N LEU A 379 -8.03 -15.12 -2.12
CA LEU A 379 -8.87 -15.41 -0.95
C LEU A 379 -8.22 -16.46 -0.06
N ASP A 380 -7.71 -17.58 -0.61
CA ASP A 380 -7.03 -18.60 0.20
C ASP A 380 -5.76 -18.06 0.88
N PHE A 381 -5.01 -17.20 0.19
CA PHE A 381 -3.88 -16.49 0.75
C PHE A 381 -4.29 -15.67 1.98
N TRP A 382 -5.45 -15.04 1.95
CA TRP A 382 -5.99 -14.28 3.08
C TRP A 382 -6.78 -15.12 4.10
N GLY A 383 -6.80 -16.44 3.98
CA GLY A 383 -7.59 -17.30 4.89
C GLY A 383 -9.09 -17.12 4.70
N MET A 384 -9.53 -16.94 3.46
CA MET A 384 -10.92 -16.86 3.04
C MET A 384 -11.19 -17.84 1.91
N HIS A 385 -12.47 -18.04 1.61
CA HIS A 385 -12.93 -18.75 0.42
C HIS A 385 -14.25 -18.14 -0.05
N ARG A 386 -14.72 -18.54 -1.23
CA ARG A 386 -16.02 -18.13 -1.74
C ARG A 386 -16.87 -19.30 -2.21
N ARG A 387 -18.19 -19.07 -2.29
CA ARG A 387 -19.18 -19.92 -2.97
C ARG A 387 -20.02 -19.01 -3.87
N GLY A 388 -19.78 -19.09 -5.18
CA GLY A 388 -20.31 -18.09 -6.11
C GLY A 388 -19.80 -16.69 -5.73
N ASP A 389 -20.71 -15.74 -5.54
CA ASP A 389 -20.39 -14.38 -5.10
C ASP A 389 -20.30 -14.22 -3.57
N GLN A 390 -20.62 -15.25 -2.78
CA GLN A 390 -20.55 -15.16 -1.32
C GLN A 390 -19.12 -15.44 -0.85
N VAL A 391 -18.56 -14.55 -0.03
CA VAL A 391 -17.21 -14.68 0.52
C VAL A 391 -17.29 -14.95 2.03
N PHE A 392 -16.49 -15.92 2.48
CA PHE A 392 -16.45 -16.40 3.85
C PHE A 392 -15.03 -16.32 4.38
N VAL A 393 -14.89 -15.83 5.62
CA VAL A 393 -13.65 -15.92 6.37
C VAL A 393 -13.54 -17.31 6.98
N ASP A 394 -12.39 -17.95 6.82
CA ASP A 394 -12.10 -19.24 7.41
C ASP A 394 -11.28 -19.04 8.70
N ASP A 395 -11.97 -19.13 9.85
CA ASP A 395 -11.36 -18.95 11.17
C ASP A 395 -10.31 -20.01 11.49
N SER A 396 -10.39 -21.20 10.86
CA SER A 396 -9.36 -22.23 11.00
C SER A 396 -8.01 -21.80 10.40
N LYS A 397 -8.03 -20.79 9.51
CA LYS A 397 -6.86 -20.19 8.87
C LYS A 397 -6.51 -18.81 9.44
N SER A 398 -6.82 -18.56 10.71
CA SER A 398 -6.56 -17.27 11.38
C SER A 398 -5.11 -16.77 11.27
N SER A 399 -4.12 -17.67 11.20
CA SER A 399 -2.72 -17.31 10.96
C SER A 399 -2.47 -16.60 9.62
N ARG A 400 -3.41 -16.72 8.66
CA ARG A 400 -3.39 -16.07 7.35
C ARG A 400 -4.15 -14.74 7.31
N HIS A 401 -4.82 -14.35 8.40
CA HIS A 401 -5.60 -13.09 8.48
C HIS A 401 -4.68 -11.86 8.64
N LYS A 402 -3.57 -11.79 7.91
CA LYS A 402 -2.60 -10.69 7.95
C LYS A 402 -3.19 -9.35 7.51
N TRP A 403 -4.31 -9.38 6.79
CA TRP A 403 -5.13 -8.23 6.44
C TRP A 403 -5.91 -7.65 7.63
N ASN A 404 -6.00 -8.36 8.76
CA ASN A 404 -6.69 -7.93 9.98
C ASN A 404 -5.73 -7.64 11.15
N LYS A 405 -4.53 -7.14 10.86
CA LYS A 405 -3.62 -6.70 11.93
C LYS A 405 -4.11 -5.41 12.59
N PRO A 406 -3.87 -5.17 13.88
CA PRO A 406 -4.31 -3.94 14.58
C PRO A 406 -3.83 -2.64 13.92
N PHE A 407 -2.71 -2.72 13.20
CA PHE A 407 -2.11 -1.63 12.43
C PHE A 407 -2.28 -1.85 10.92
N TYR A 408 -2.20 -0.75 10.18
CA TYR A 408 -2.27 -0.76 8.72
C TYR A 408 -1.15 -1.64 8.14
N ASP A 409 -1.54 -2.56 7.28
CA ASP A 409 -0.67 -3.50 6.57
C ASP A 409 -0.91 -3.33 5.07
N HIS A 410 0.12 -3.57 4.25
CA HIS A 410 0.03 -3.45 2.80
C HIS A 410 -1.05 -4.35 2.19
N ASN A 411 -1.44 -5.44 2.87
CA ASN A 411 -2.57 -6.27 2.49
C ASN A 411 -3.90 -5.51 2.50
N GLU A 412 -4.11 -4.49 3.33
CA GLU A 412 -5.33 -3.67 3.28
C GLU A 412 -5.45 -2.92 1.94
N SER A 413 -4.33 -2.44 1.40
CA SER A 413 -4.27 -1.85 0.06
C SER A 413 -4.47 -2.87 -1.05
N ARG A 414 -3.93 -4.08 -0.90
CA ARG A 414 -4.17 -5.18 -1.86
C ARG A 414 -5.66 -5.55 -1.92
N VAL A 415 -6.35 -5.57 -0.77
CA VAL A 415 -7.80 -5.77 -0.69
C VAL A 415 -8.55 -4.68 -1.43
N SER A 416 -8.26 -3.38 -1.16
CA SER A 416 -8.90 -2.27 -1.86
C SER A 416 -8.77 -2.40 -3.38
N ARG A 417 -7.58 -2.80 -3.86
CA ARG A 417 -7.33 -3.04 -5.29
C ARG A 417 -8.25 -4.11 -5.88
N VAL A 418 -8.37 -5.27 -5.22
CA VAL A 418 -9.28 -6.33 -5.66
C VAL A 418 -10.73 -5.82 -5.68
N LEU A 419 -11.16 -5.08 -4.65
CA LEU A 419 -12.51 -4.51 -4.60
C LEU A 419 -12.79 -3.55 -5.75
N TYR A 420 -11.88 -2.61 -6.02
CA TYR A 420 -12.00 -1.70 -7.18
C TYR A 420 -12.10 -2.48 -8.49
N HIS A 421 -11.21 -3.46 -8.72
CA HIS A 421 -11.23 -4.25 -9.94
C HIS A 421 -12.56 -5.02 -10.13
N LEU A 422 -13.05 -5.68 -9.07
CA LEU A 422 -14.34 -6.40 -9.13
C LEU A 422 -15.51 -5.45 -9.40
N MET A 423 -15.50 -4.27 -8.78
CA MET A 423 -16.51 -3.24 -9.01
C MET A 423 -16.47 -2.73 -10.46
N GLU A 424 -15.29 -2.40 -10.99
CA GLU A 424 -15.11 -1.86 -12.34
C GLU A 424 -15.41 -2.88 -13.44
N THR A 425 -15.18 -4.17 -13.20
CA THR A 425 -15.43 -5.24 -14.18
C THR A 425 -16.86 -5.79 -14.15
N GLY A 426 -17.62 -5.53 -13.08
CA GLY A 426 -19.04 -5.85 -12.97
C GLY A 426 -19.38 -6.96 -11.98
N PHE A 427 -18.41 -7.54 -11.26
CA PHE A 427 -18.61 -8.53 -10.19
C PHE A 427 -18.99 -7.86 -8.85
N VAL A 428 -20.02 -7.02 -8.91
CA VAL A 428 -20.43 -6.11 -7.83
C VAL A 428 -20.83 -6.87 -6.56
N ASP A 429 -21.61 -7.93 -6.68
CA ASP A 429 -22.11 -8.66 -5.52
C ASP A 429 -20.98 -9.40 -4.79
N CYS A 430 -20.02 -9.94 -5.55
CA CYS A 430 -18.81 -10.53 -4.97
C CYS A 430 -17.99 -9.49 -4.20
N ALA A 431 -17.78 -8.29 -4.76
CA ALA A 431 -17.06 -7.21 -4.10
C ALA A 431 -17.74 -6.77 -2.79
N LEU A 432 -19.06 -6.58 -2.82
CA LEU A 432 -19.85 -6.21 -1.64
C LEU A 432 -19.82 -7.30 -0.56
N ASN A 433 -19.93 -8.57 -0.94
CA ASN A 433 -19.88 -9.66 0.03
C ASN A 433 -18.49 -9.82 0.64
N MET A 434 -17.43 -9.62 -0.16
CA MET A 434 -16.05 -9.61 0.32
C MET A 434 -15.80 -8.49 1.33
N GLU A 435 -16.17 -7.25 1.00
CA GLU A 435 -16.04 -6.09 1.90
C GLU A 435 -16.78 -6.34 3.23
N ARG A 436 -18.03 -6.79 3.16
CA ARG A 436 -18.84 -7.10 4.35
C ARG A 436 -18.23 -8.21 5.20
N ALA A 437 -17.78 -9.29 4.58
CA ALA A 437 -17.17 -10.41 5.30
C ALA A 437 -15.93 -9.96 6.08
N MET A 438 -15.05 -9.20 5.43
CA MET A 438 -13.85 -8.70 6.07
C MET A 438 -14.15 -7.68 7.17
N ASN A 439 -15.03 -6.71 6.93
CA ASN A 439 -15.37 -5.71 7.95
C ASN A 439 -16.11 -6.30 9.15
N ARG A 440 -16.89 -7.38 8.96
CA ARG A 440 -17.47 -8.15 10.09
C ARG A 440 -16.38 -8.81 10.95
N GLN A 441 -15.39 -9.44 10.33
CA GLN A 441 -14.31 -10.13 11.04
C GLN A 441 -13.37 -9.17 11.79
N ARG A 442 -13.24 -7.91 11.33
CA ARG A 442 -12.27 -6.97 11.89
C ARG A 442 -12.42 -6.75 13.40
N GLY A 443 -13.63 -6.85 13.95
CA GLY A 443 -13.87 -6.62 15.39
C GLY A 443 -13.46 -5.23 15.89
N ARG A 444 -13.21 -4.29 14.97
CA ARG A 444 -12.75 -2.91 15.21
C ARG A 444 -13.38 -1.97 14.18
N ARG A 445 -13.01 -0.68 14.21
CA ARG A 445 -13.51 0.31 13.23
C ARG A 445 -13.36 -0.22 11.80
N LYS A 446 -14.44 -0.09 11.03
CA LYS A 446 -14.50 -0.50 9.63
C LYS A 446 -13.39 0.19 8.83
N ASN A 447 -12.88 -0.52 7.84
CA ASN A 447 -11.94 0.06 6.90
C ASN A 447 -12.68 0.95 5.91
N THR A 448 -12.56 2.27 6.05
CA THR A 448 -13.22 3.26 5.19
C THR A 448 -12.71 3.23 3.75
N HIS A 449 -11.50 2.71 3.51
CA HIS A 449 -10.99 2.54 2.14
C HIS A 449 -11.73 1.41 1.41
N TRP A 450 -12.08 0.33 2.10
CA TRP A 450 -12.86 -0.76 1.51
C TRP A 450 -14.31 -0.33 1.24
N GLU A 451 -14.91 0.41 2.17
CA GLU A 451 -16.25 1.01 1.97
C GLU A 451 -16.25 1.98 0.78
N THR A 452 -15.19 2.79 0.63
CA THR A 452 -15.03 3.68 -0.53
C THR A 452 -14.89 2.89 -1.83
N ALA A 453 -14.11 1.80 -1.85
CA ALA A 453 -13.92 0.98 -3.04
C ALA A 453 -15.22 0.38 -3.57
N VAL A 454 -16.10 -0.09 -2.69
CA VAL A 454 -17.40 -0.65 -3.09
C VAL A 454 -18.49 0.39 -3.36
N ARG A 455 -18.19 1.68 -3.13
CA ARG A 455 -19.06 2.81 -3.53
C ARG A 455 -18.73 3.36 -4.91
N THR A 456 -17.62 2.92 -5.53
CA THR A 456 -17.30 3.28 -6.91
C THR A 456 -18.44 2.88 -7.83
N ARG A 457 -18.80 3.78 -8.75
CA ARG A 457 -19.93 3.56 -9.67
C ARG A 457 -19.66 2.30 -10.50
N PRO A 458 -20.50 1.25 -10.37
CA PRO A 458 -20.31 0.02 -11.12
C PRO A 458 -20.61 0.24 -12.61
N PRO A 459 -20.07 -0.61 -13.51
CA PRO A 459 -20.46 -0.60 -14.91
C PRO A 459 -21.94 -0.96 -15.06
N ALA A 460 -22.51 -0.60 -16.22
CA ALA A 460 -23.92 -0.89 -16.51
C ALA A 460 -24.22 -2.39 -16.51
N ARG A 461 -23.27 -3.22 -16.93
CA ARG A 461 -23.39 -4.68 -16.93
C ARG A 461 -22.87 -5.26 -15.62
N ARG A 462 -23.71 -6.04 -14.95
CA ARG A 462 -23.33 -6.86 -13.80
C ARG A 462 -23.02 -8.29 -14.24
N LEU A 463 -22.04 -8.89 -13.58
CA LEU A 463 -21.62 -10.28 -13.74
C LEU A 463 -21.72 -10.97 -12.37
N SER A 464 -21.90 -12.29 -12.40
CA SER A 464 -21.92 -13.12 -11.20
C SER A 464 -20.97 -14.30 -11.38
N PHE A 465 -20.23 -14.64 -10.33
CA PHE A 465 -19.48 -15.91 -10.28
C PHE A 465 -20.38 -17.13 -10.07
N ASN A 466 -21.70 -16.95 -9.92
CA ASN A 466 -22.64 -18.06 -9.99
C ASN A 466 -22.93 -18.51 -11.44
N ASP A 467 -22.66 -17.65 -12.43
CA ASP A 467 -22.95 -17.92 -13.85
C ASP A 467 -21.76 -18.57 -14.61
N ILE A 468 -20.63 -18.73 -13.91
CA ILE A 468 -19.37 -19.24 -14.43
C ILE A 468 -19.14 -20.64 -13.88
#